data_AF-A0A7S1SCU8-F1
#
_entry.id   AF-A0A7S1SCU8-F1
#
_cell.length_a   1.000
_cell.length_b   1.000
_cell.length_c   1.000
_cell.angle_alpha   90.00
_cell.angle_beta   90.00
_cell.angle_gamma   90.00
#
_symmetry.space_group_name_H-M   'P 1'
#
loop_
_entity.id
_entity.type
_entity.pdbx_description
1 polymer ?
#
loop_
_entity_poly.entity_id
_entity_poly.type
_entity_poly.pdbx_seq_one_letter_code
_entity_poly.pdbx_strand_id
1 'polypeptide(L)'
;EFRMKTFALMAMQCLAVLIITAIVDLVLTTAKQRAEVTIWQFIILDSVVLMLLFTAHINRAKYPLNYAIIGLFTVVIGVCWGLGGSVMATHAHFQLLGILCIAMSVATAAEALSAIPVKDPWLATVSSLALGWAVGSLAMVSVASYLGSGNFWTLLAVAVSFGQFALIAVEMYAPFKSCNPDDFVKVIICMDSTLLVVVSEPVFILLACIARAACAHHCRAEQQEVVNV
;
A
#
# COMPACT_ATOMS: atom_id res chain seq x y z
N GLU A 1 9.18 -10.85 20.62
CA GLU A 1 7.84 -11.42 20.33
C GLU A 1 6.89 -10.43 19.68
N PHE A 2 6.60 -9.26 20.28
CA PHE A 2 5.72 -8.23 19.70
C PHE A 2 6.04 -7.88 18.23
N ARG A 3 7.28 -7.47 17.96
CA ARG A 3 7.74 -7.10 16.60
C ARG A 3 7.54 -8.22 15.57
N MET A 4 7.91 -9.44 15.93
CA MET A 4 7.73 -10.63 15.09
C MET A 4 6.26 -10.86 14.75
N LYS A 5 5.35 -10.77 15.73
CA LYS A 5 3.90 -10.91 15.49
C LYS A 5 3.37 -9.80 14.59
N THR A 6 3.81 -8.56 14.82
CA THR A 6 3.45 -7.42 13.97
C THR A 6 3.88 -7.64 12.53
N PHE A 7 5.15 -7.96 12.28
CA PHE A 7 5.65 -8.20 10.92
C PHE A 7 5.00 -9.42 10.27
N ALA A 8 4.74 -10.49 11.03
CA ALA A 8 4.07 -11.67 10.51
C ALA A 8 2.65 -11.36 10.04
N LEU A 9 1.90 -10.57 10.83
CA LEU A 9 0.53 -10.19 10.48
C LEU A 9 0.52 -9.25 9.27
N MET A 10 1.46 -8.30 9.20
CA MET A 10 1.63 -7.45 8.01
C MET A 10 2.03 -8.25 6.77
N ALA A 11 2.89 -9.26 6.91
CA ALA A 11 3.25 -10.15 5.80
C ALA A 11 2.03 -10.92 5.29
N MET A 12 1.21 -11.48 6.20
CA MET A 12 -0.04 -12.15 5.83
C MET A 12 -1.03 -11.20 5.18
N GLN A 13 -1.15 -9.96 5.67
CA GLN A 13 -2.01 -8.93 5.09
C GLN A 13 -1.54 -8.55 3.69
N CYS A 14 -0.25 -8.25 3.50
CA CYS A 14 0.33 -7.96 2.19
C CYS A 14 0.13 -9.11 1.20
N LEU A 15 0.31 -10.35 1.66
CA LEU A 15 0.07 -11.55 0.84
C LEU A 15 -1.40 -11.68 0.45
N ALA A 16 -2.33 -11.45 1.38
CA ALA A 16 -3.76 -11.47 1.09
C ALA A 16 -4.14 -10.37 0.07
N VAL A 17 -3.65 -9.14 0.25
CA VAL A 17 -3.84 -8.04 -0.70
C VAL A 17 -3.29 -8.43 -2.07
N LEU A 18 -2.08 -8.98 -2.15
CA LEU A 18 -1.46 -9.41 -3.39
C LEU A 18 -2.27 -10.50 -4.11
N ILE A 19 -2.76 -11.50 -3.38
CA ILE A 19 -3.61 -12.58 -3.93
C ILE A 19 -4.92 -12.01 -4.47
N ILE A 20 -5.61 -11.16 -3.69
CA ILE A 20 -6.87 -10.55 -4.11
C ILE A 20 -6.64 -9.66 -5.34
N THR A 21 -5.57 -8.86 -5.35
CA THR A 21 -5.16 -8.01 -6.48
C THR A 21 -4.97 -8.87 -7.74
N ALA A 22 -4.24 -9.99 -7.63
CA ALA A 22 -4.00 -10.90 -8.74
C ALA A 22 -5.27 -11.59 -9.25
N ILE A 23 -6.17 -12.00 -8.35
CA ILE A 23 -7.46 -12.59 -8.73
C ILE A 23 -8.31 -11.57 -9.48
N VAL A 24 -8.41 -10.34 -8.98
CA VAL A 24 -9.20 -9.28 -9.63
C VAL A 24 -8.63 -8.93 -11.00
N ASP A 25 -7.31 -8.78 -11.14
CA ASP A 25 -6.68 -8.53 -12.44
C ASP A 25 -6.89 -9.69 -13.42
N LEU A 26 -6.79 -10.94 -12.96
CA LEU A 26 -7.05 -12.12 -13.77
C LEU A 26 -8.51 -12.18 -14.25
N VAL A 27 -9.47 -11.84 -13.39
CA VAL A 27 -10.89 -11.81 -13.74
C VAL A 27 -11.16 -10.71 -14.78
N LEU A 28 -10.61 -9.50 -14.57
CA LEU A 28 -10.78 -8.38 -15.49
C LEU A 28 -10.17 -8.64 -16.87
N THR A 29 -8.97 -9.23 -16.89
CA THR A 29 -8.28 -9.58 -18.15
C THR A 29 -9.04 -10.65 -18.92
N THR A 30 -9.54 -11.68 -18.23
CA THR A 30 -10.32 -12.77 -18.84
C THR A 30 -11.67 -12.27 -19.37
N ALA A 31 -12.36 -11.39 -18.63
CA ALA A 31 -13.65 -10.83 -19.02
C ALA A 31 -13.54 -9.78 -20.14
N LYS A 32 -12.33 -9.39 -20.58
CA LYS A 32 -12.07 -8.24 -21.47
C LYS A 32 -12.68 -6.91 -20.98
N GLN A 33 -12.98 -6.81 -19.68
CA GLN A 33 -13.65 -5.66 -19.06
C GLN A 33 -12.69 -4.55 -18.61
N ARG A 34 -11.39 -4.64 -18.94
CA ARG A 34 -10.41 -3.59 -18.56
C ARG A 34 -10.82 -2.17 -19.02
N ALA A 35 -11.58 -2.04 -20.09
CA ALA A 35 -11.99 -0.74 -20.63
C ALA A 35 -13.20 -0.09 -19.89
N GLU A 36 -13.90 -0.81 -19.01
CA GLU A 36 -15.18 -0.34 -18.44
C GLU A 36 -15.06 0.20 -17.01
N VAL A 37 -13.92 0.02 -16.34
CA VAL A 37 -13.75 0.56 -14.99
C VAL A 37 -13.60 2.08 -15.08
N THR A 38 -14.59 2.79 -14.57
CA THR A 38 -14.61 4.26 -14.59
C THR A 38 -13.76 4.82 -13.45
N ILE A 39 -13.16 5.99 -13.68
CA ILE A 39 -12.40 6.74 -12.67
C ILE A 39 -13.21 6.98 -11.38
N TRP A 40 -14.55 7.10 -11.50
CA TRP A 40 -15.46 7.27 -10.39
C TRP A 40 -15.54 6.05 -9.48
N GLN A 41 -15.48 4.83 -10.04
CA GLN A 41 -15.45 3.60 -9.24
C GLN A 41 -14.18 3.53 -8.40
N PHE A 42 -13.05 3.98 -8.96
CA PHE A 42 -11.79 4.06 -8.23
C PHE A 42 -11.89 5.06 -7.07
N ILE A 43 -12.40 6.27 -7.32
CA ILE A 43 -12.60 7.31 -6.28
C ILE A 43 -13.51 6.82 -5.15
N ILE A 44 -14.62 6.15 -5.50
CA ILE A 44 -15.56 5.60 -4.51
C ILE A 44 -14.86 4.55 -3.65
N LEU A 45 -14.15 3.60 -4.28
CA LEU A 45 -13.45 2.55 -3.54
C LEU A 45 -12.37 3.11 -2.62
N ASP A 46 -11.58 4.07 -3.08
CA ASP A 46 -10.53 4.70 -2.28
C ASP A 46 -11.15 5.50 -1.11
N SER A 47 -12.30 6.15 -1.33
CA SER A 47 -13.08 6.78 -0.25
C SER A 47 -13.56 5.76 0.79
N VAL A 48 -14.00 4.57 0.35
CA VAL A 48 -14.39 3.47 1.25
C VAL A 48 -13.19 2.95 2.05
N VAL A 49 -12.03 2.81 1.41
CA VAL A 49 -10.77 2.43 2.06
C VAL A 49 -10.41 3.42 3.17
N LEU A 50 -10.46 4.72 2.89
CA LEU A 50 -10.19 5.78 3.88
C LEU A 50 -11.20 5.75 5.03
N MET A 51 -12.49 5.55 4.73
CA MET A 51 -13.53 5.41 5.75
C MET A 51 -13.30 4.18 6.64
N LEU A 52 -12.89 3.05 6.06
CA LEU A 52 -12.56 1.84 6.82
C LEU A 52 -11.34 2.05 7.72
N LEU A 53 -10.29 2.70 7.20
CA LEU A 53 -9.10 3.04 8.00
C LEU A 53 -9.46 3.97 9.17
N PHE A 54 -10.27 5.00 8.93
CA PHE A 54 -10.75 5.89 9.98
C PHE A 54 -11.60 5.14 11.02
N THR A 55 -12.47 4.24 10.57
CA THR A 55 -13.30 3.40 11.44
C THR A 55 -12.44 2.44 12.27
N ALA A 56 -11.38 1.88 11.68
CA ALA A 56 -10.38 1.06 12.38
C ALA A 56 -9.67 1.89 13.46
N HIS A 57 -9.29 3.13 13.15
CA HIS A 57 -8.65 4.02 14.11
C HIS A 57 -9.54 4.30 15.33
N ILE A 58 -10.82 4.61 15.13
CA ILE A 58 -11.78 4.83 16.22
C ILE A 58 -11.98 3.56 17.06
N ASN A 59 -12.11 2.41 16.40
CA ASN A 59 -12.45 1.15 17.06
C ASN A 59 -11.23 0.29 17.43
N ARG A 60 -10.01 0.85 17.40
CA ARG A 60 -8.75 0.12 17.61
C ARG A 60 -8.69 -0.71 18.90
N ALA A 61 -9.38 -0.29 19.96
CA ALA A 61 -9.41 -0.94 21.27
C ALA A 61 -10.56 -1.96 21.45
N LYS A 62 -11.47 -2.10 20.47
CA LYS A 62 -12.67 -2.94 20.61
C LYS A 62 -12.49 -4.28 19.91
N TYR A 63 -12.15 -5.32 20.66
CA TYR A 63 -12.17 -6.70 20.17
C TYR A 63 -13.60 -7.28 20.17
N PRO A 64 -14.02 -8.05 19.15
CA PRO A 64 -13.28 -8.46 17.94
C PRO A 64 -13.43 -7.50 16.74
N LEU A 65 -14.10 -6.37 16.92
CA LEU A 65 -14.49 -5.45 15.86
C LEU A 65 -13.29 -4.88 15.09
N ASN A 66 -12.20 -4.53 15.77
CA ASN A 66 -10.97 -4.03 15.13
C ASN A 66 -10.42 -4.99 14.07
N TYR A 67 -10.35 -6.29 14.36
CA TYR A 67 -9.89 -7.31 13.41
C TYR A 67 -10.86 -7.50 12.24
N ALA A 68 -12.17 -7.46 12.51
CA ALA A 68 -13.16 -7.52 11.44
C ALA A 68 -13.02 -6.35 10.46
N ILE A 69 -12.77 -5.14 10.97
CA ILE A 69 -12.53 -3.95 10.14
C ILE A 69 -11.23 -4.09 9.34
N ILE A 70 -10.12 -4.54 9.96
CA ILE A 70 -8.84 -4.76 9.25
C ILE A 70 -9.00 -5.83 8.16
N GLY A 71 -9.73 -6.91 8.44
CA GLY A 71 -10.03 -7.93 7.44
C GLY A 71 -10.82 -7.37 6.26
N LEU A 72 -11.88 -6.60 6.53
CA LEU A 72 -12.65 -5.93 5.48
C LEU A 72 -11.79 -4.92 4.69
N PHE A 73 -10.99 -4.11 5.39
CA PHE A 73 -10.04 -3.19 4.78
C PHE A 73 -9.10 -3.90 3.82
N THR A 74 -8.52 -5.03 4.25
CA THR A 74 -7.62 -5.89 3.45
C THR A 74 -8.27 -6.37 2.16
N VAL A 75 -9.56 -6.77 2.23
CA VAL A 75 -10.30 -7.19 1.03
C VAL A 75 -10.54 -6.01 0.11
N VAL A 76 -11.04 -4.89 0.63
CA VAL A 76 -11.38 -3.72 -0.19
C VAL A 76 -10.13 -3.11 -0.83
N ILE A 77 -9.01 -3.02 -0.12
CA ILE A 77 -7.77 -2.49 -0.68
C ILE A 77 -7.20 -3.42 -1.75
N GLY A 78 -7.27 -4.74 -1.57
CA GLY A 78 -6.87 -5.71 -2.61
C GLY A 78 -7.72 -5.59 -3.87
N VAL A 79 -9.04 -5.37 -3.72
CA VAL A 79 -9.92 -5.08 -4.86
C VAL A 79 -9.54 -3.77 -5.52
N CYS A 80 -9.36 -2.69 -4.75
CA CYS A 80 -8.97 -1.38 -5.27
C CYS A 80 -7.68 -1.44 -6.10
N TRP A 81 -6.64 -2.12 -5.58
CA TRP A 81 -5.37 -2.29 -6.28
C TRP A 81 -5.49 -3.17 -7.52
N GLY A 82 -6.29 -4.24 -7.47
CA GLY A 82 -6.54 -5.11 -8.62
C GLY A 82 -7.28 -4.39 -9.75
N LEU A 83 -8.23 -3.50 -9.40
CA LEU A 83 -8.84 -2.59 -10.36
C LEU A 83 -7.87 -1.50 -10.83
N GLY A 84 -6.88 -1.12 -10.02
CA GLY A 84 -5.86 -0.14 -10.38
C GLY A 84 -5.12 -0.48 -11.69
N GLY A 85 -4.95 -1.76 -12.03
CA GLY A 85 -4.35 -2.20 -13.29
C GLY A 85 -5.17 -1.90 -14.54
N SER A 86 -6.46 -1.57 -14.42
CA SER A 86 -7.27 -1.07 -15.54
C SER A 86 -7.10 0.44 -15.76
N VAL A 87 -6.81 1.19 -14.69
CA VAL A 87 -6.61 2.65 -14.73
C VAL A 87 -5.16 3.01 -15.05
N MET A 88 -4.22 2.34 -14.40
CA MET A 88 -2.79 2.51 -14.63
C MET A 88 -2.29 1.37 -15.51
N ALA A 89 -1.84 1.68 -16.73
CA ALA A 89 -1.28 0.72 -17.68
C ALA A 89 0.12 0.19 -17.27
N THR A 90 0.35 -0.01 -15.97
CA THR A 90 1.64 -0.42 -15.42
C THR A 90 1.46 -1.54 -14.39
N HIS A 91 2.43 -2.44 -14.29
CA HIS A 91 2.48 -3.47 -13.26
C HIS A 91 3.26 -3.03 -12.01
N ALA A 92 3.52 -1.73 -11.85
CA ALA A 92 4.33 -1.20 -10.76
C ALA A 92 3.70 -1.49 -9.38
N HIS A 93 2.37 -1.54 -9.31
CA HIS A 93 1.62 -1.85 -8.10
C HIS A 93 1.85 -3.30 -7.62
N PHE A 94 1.89 -4.28 -8.54
CA PHE A 94 2.27 -5.66 -8.21
C PHE A 94 3.72 -5.76 -7.72
N GLN A 95 4.63 -4.99 -8.33
CA GLN A 95 6.04 -4.96 -7.92
C GLN A 95 6.18 -4.38 -6.51
N LEU A 96 5.46 -3.31 -6.20
CA LEU A 96 5.43 -2.69 -4.88
C LEU A 96 4.87 -3.65 -3.82
N LEU A 97 3.69 -4.26 -4.06
CA LEU A 97 3.09 -5.25 -3.14
C LEU A 97 3.99 -6.47 -2.94
N GLY A 98 4.64 -6.95 -4.00
CA GLY A 98 5.57 -8.06 -3.93
C GLY A 98 6.81 -7.75 -3.07
N ILE A 99 7.40 -6.56 -3.23
CA ILE A 99 8.53 -6.11 -2.39
C ILE A 99 8.09 -6.06 -0.92
N LEU A 100 6.94 -5.45 -0.62
CA LEU A 100 6.41 -5.35 0.74
C LEU A 100 6.16 -6.72 1.36
N CYS A 101 5.53 -7.63 0.63
CA CYS A 101 5.26 -8.99 1.08
C CYS A 101 6.54 -9.75 1.45
N ILE A 102 7.56 -9.73 0.56
CA ILE A 102 8.85 -10.39 0.81
C ILE A 102 9.57 -9.72 1.97
N ALA A 103 9.60 -8.39 1.98
CA ALA A 103 10.31 -7.63 3.00
C ALA A 103 9.74 -7.86 4.41
N MET A 104 8.41 -7.86 4.57
CA MET A 104 7.78 -8.18 5.86
C MET A 104 8.02 -9.63 6.28
N SER A 105 8.04 -10.57 5.33
CA SER A 105 8.34 -11.98 5.60
C SER A 105 9.79 -12.17 6.08
N VAL A 106 10.74 -11.52 5.42
CA VAL A 106 12.16 -11.53 5.80
C VAL A 106 12.39 -10.82 7.12
N ALA A 107 11.75 -9.66 7.34
CA ALA A 107 11.83 -8.96 8.62
C ALA A 107 11.26 -9.82 9.77
N THR A 108 10.17 -10.55 9.52
CA THR A 108 9.62 -11.53 10.48
C THR A 108 10.63 -12.61 10.83
N ALA A 109 11.26 -13.20 9.81
CA ALA A 109 12.27 -14.24 10.00
C ALA A 109 13.52 -13.70 10.73
N ALA A 110 13.99 -12.50 10.38
CA ALA A 110 15.13 -11.85 11.03
C ALA A 110 14.86 -11.56 12.52
N GLU A 111 13.65 -11.12 12.86
CA GLU A 111 13.22 -10.93 14.25
C GLU A 111 13.06 -12.27 14.99
N ALA A 112 12.62 -13.33 14.32
CA ALA A 112 12.50 -14.67 14.92
C ALA A 112 13.89 -15.30 15.18
N LEU A 113 14.84 -15.08 14.28
CA LEU A 113 16.22 -15.60 14.38
C LEU A 113 17.10 -14.76 15.31
N SER A 114 16.71 -13.53 15.62
CA SER A 114 17.38 -12.69 16.61
C SER A 114 17.11 -13.22 18.03
N ALA A 115 17.76 -14.33 18.37
CA ALA A 115 17.75 -14.93 19.70
C ALA A 115 18.53 -14.11 20.74
N ILE A 116 19.22 -13.05 20.31
CA ILE A 116 20.07 -12.21 21.15
C ILE A 116 19.24 -11.05 21.71
N PRO A 117 19.25 -10.82 23.04
CA PRO A 117 18.62 -9.64 23.62
C PRO A 117 19.28 -8.39 23.02
N VAL A 118 18.53 -7.66 22.20
CA VAL A 118 19.04 -6.48 21.50
C VAL A 118 19.05 -5.31 22.47
N LYS A 119 20.23 -4.69 22.64
CA LYS A 119 20.43 -3.50 23.48
C LYS A 119 19.56 -2.32 23.05
N ASP A 120 19.28 -2.20 21.75
CA ASP A 120 18.40 -1.20 21.18
C ASP A 120 17.30 -1.85 20.32
N PRO A 121 16.05 -1.93 20.83
CA PRO A 121 14.92 -2.49 20.10
C PRO A 121 14.62 -1.80 18.77
N TRP A 122 14.94 -0.51 18.68
CA TRP A 122 14.71 0.31 17.50
C TRP A 122 15.66 -0.07 16.37
N LEU A 123 16.96 -0.18 16.67
CA LEU A 123 17.97 -0.57 15.71
C LEU A 123 17.70 -1.97 15.13
N ALA A 124 17.23 -2.91 15.95
CA ALA A 124 16.79 -4.23 15.48
C ALA A 124 15.69 -4.10 14.42
N THR A 125 14.61 -3.38 14.74
CA THR A 125 13.49 -3.15 13.81
C THR A 125 13.98 -2.57 12.48
N VAL A 126 14.79 -1.51 12.52
CA VAL A 126 15.31 -0.86 11.31
C VAL A 126 16.19 -1.81 10.51
N SER A 127 17.06 -2.57 11.18
CA SER A 127 17.93 -3.54 10.50
C SER A 127 17.13 -4.67 9.84
N SER A 128 16.09 -5.17 10.50
CA SER A 128 15.18 -6.19 9.96
C SER A 128 14.38 -5.67 8.77
N LEU A 129 13.88 -4.44 8.85
CA LEU A 129 13.17 -3.78 7.73
C LEU A 129 14.11 -3.49 6.55
N ALA A 130 15.33 -3.01 6.81
CA ALA A 130 16.33 -2.74 5.77
C ALA A 130 16.77 -4.02 5.07
N LEU A 131 17.01 -5.09 5.82
CA LEU A 131 17.30 -6.42 5.28
C LEU A 131 16.13 -6.94 4.44
N GLY A 132 14.91 -6.84 4.96
CA GLY A 132 13.71 -7.23 4.23
C GLY A 132 13.53 -6.47 2.94
N TRP A 133 13.66 -5.14 2.97
CA TRP A 133 13.59 -4.29 1.79
C TRP A 133 14.66 -4.64 0.76
N ALA A 134 15.90 -4.89 1.19
CA ALA A 134 16.99 -5.26 0.28
C ALA A 134 16.70 -6.59 -0.43
N VAL A 135 16.25 -7.61 0.32
CA VAL A 135 15.90 -8.92 -0.24
C VAL A 135 14.69 -8.82 -1.17
N GLY A 136 13.63 -8.11 -0.75
CA GLY A 136 12.43 -7.90 -1.56
C GLY A 136 12.74 -7.15 -2.86
N SER A 137 13.56 -6.10 -2.79
CA SER A 137 14.00 -5.33 -3.96
C SER A 137 14.84 -6.17 -4.92
N LEU A 138 15.81 -6.93 -4.40
CA LEU A 138 16.65 -7.80 -5.21
C LEU A 138 15.82 -8.89 -5.92
N ALA A 139 14.89 -9.52 -5.19
CA ALA A 139 13.98 -10.52 -5.75
C ALA A 139 13.12 -9.90 -6.86
N MET A 140 12.55 -8.72 -6.62
CA MET A 140 11.69 -8.05 -7.59
C MET A 140 12.46 -7.62 -8.84
N VAL A 141 13.66 -7.05 -8.70
CA VAL A 141 14.53 -6.70 -9.84
C VAL A 141 14.91 -7.95 -10.65
N SER A 142 15.21 -9.06 -9.98
CA SER A 142 15.56 -10.32 -10.64
C SER A 142 14.38 -10.88 -11.46
N VAL A 143 13.18 -10.90 -10.87
CA VAL A 143 11.95 -11.35 -11.55
C VAL A 143 11.59 -10.41 -12.70
N ALA A 144 11.66 -9.09 -12.48
CA ALA A 144 11.37 -8.09 -13.51
C ALA A 144 12.33 -8.21 -14.71
N SER A 145 13.62 -8.44 -14.45
CA SER A 145 14.64 -8.65 -15.48
C SER A 145 14.37 -9.94 -16.27
N TYR A 146 13.99 -11.02 -15.59
CA TYR A 146 13.65 -12.29 -16.22
C TYR A 146 12.40 -12.20 -17.11
N LEU A 147 11.40 -11.43 -16.68
CA LEU A 147 10.15 -11.22 -17.42
C LEU A 147 10.23 -10.10 -18.49
N GLY A 148 11.38 -9.43 -18.63
CA GLY A 148 11.55 -8.33 -19.57
C GLY A 148 10.70 -7.09 -19.24
N SER A 149 10.39 -6.86 -17.96
CA SER A 149 9.65 -5.67 -17.52
C SER A 149 10.51 -4.41 -17.64
N GLY A 150 9.87 -3.24 -17.84
CA GLY A 150 10.58 -1.97 -17.99
C GLY A 150 11.34 -1.56 -16.72
N ASN A 151 12.67 -1.43 -16.85
CA ASN A 151 13.58 -1.07 -15.74
C ASN A 151 13.14 0.16 -14.93
N PHE A 152 12.54 1.15 -15.59
CA PHE A 152 12.08 2.39 -14.94
C PHE A 152 11.02 2.11 -13.86
N TRP A 153 9.98 1.34 -14.16
CA TRP A 153 8.89 1.06 -13.23
C TRP A 153 9.36 0.23 -12.04
N THR A 154 10.29 -0.69 -12.27
CA THR A 154 10.88 -1.50 -11.20
C THR A 154 11.76 -0.66 -10.28
N LEU A 155 12.61 0.20 -10.82
CA LEU A 155 13.41 1.13 -10.01
C LEU A 155 12.53 2.11 -9.23
N LEU A 156 11.43 2.58 -9.83
CA LEU A 156 10.45 3.42 -9.15
C LEU A 156 9.80 2.67 -7.98
N ALA A 157 9.35 1.42 -8.18
CA ALA A 157 8.78 0.60 -7.11
C ALA A 157 9.77 0.35 -5.96
N VAL A 158 11.05 0.13 -6.27
CA VAL A 158 12.14 0.01 -5.28
C VAL A 158 12.33 1.31 -4.50
N ALA A 159 12.36 2.46 -5.17
CA ALA A 159 12.51 3.76 -4.53
C ALA A 159 11.30 4.13 -3.65
N VAL A 160 10.09 3.88 -4.16
CA VAL A 160 8.83 4.13 -3.45
C VAL A 160 8.73 3.24 -2.20
N SER A 161 9.02 1.94 -2.33
CA SER A 161 9.05 1.04 -1.17
C SER A 161 10.10 1.45 -0.14
N PHE A 162 11.28 1.92 -0.56
CA PHE A 162 12.29 2.43 0.38
C PHE A 162 11.76 3.62 1.19
N GLY A 163 11.14 4.60 0.52
CA GLY A 163 10.50 5.73 1.19
C GLY A 163 9.41 5.29 2.16
N GLN A 164 8.63 4.28 1.78
CA GLN A 164 7.60 3.72 2.65
C GLN A 164 8.20 3.02 3.89
N PHE A 165 9.26 2.23 3.74
CA PHE A 165 9.96 1.61 4.88
C PHE A 165 10.58 2.67 5.79
N ALA A 166 11.12 3.74 5.23
CA ALA A 166 11.66 4.87 6.02
C ALA A 166 10.55 5.59 6.81
N LEU A 167 9.38 5.79 6.22
CA LEU A 167 8.22 6.36 6.92
C LEU A 167 7.71 5.44 8.03
N ILE A 168 7.51 4.15 7.73
CA ILE A 168 7.13 3.14 8.73
C ILE A 168 8.15 3.14 9.87
N ALA A 169 9.44 3.22 9.54
CA ALA A 169 10.48 3.32 10.55
C ALA A 169 10.23 4.54 11.46
N VAL A 170 10.12 5.75 10.92
CA VAL A 170 9.92 6.97 11.71
C VAL A 170 8.64 6.91 12.55
N GLU A 171 7.51 6.53 11.96
CA GLU A 171 6.22 6.50 12.64
C GLU A 171 6.16 5.43 13.74
N MET A 172 6.82 4.29 13.52
CA MET A 172 6.78 3.16 14.46
C MET A 172 7.84 3.25 15.56
N TYR A 173 8.67 4.30 15.59
CA TYR A 173 9.68 4.49 16.62
C TYR A 173 9.11 4.37 18.03
N ALA A 174 8.04 5.12 18.33
CA ALA A 174 7.45 5.15 19.66
C ALA A 174 6.76 3.81 20.03
N PRO A 175 5.89 3.22 19.18
CA PRO A 175 5.29 1.90 19.46
C PRO A 175 6.31 0.77 19.61
N PHE A 176 7.38 0.72 18.79
CA PHE A 176 8.40 -0.32 18.91
C PHE A 176 9.32 -0.12 20.11
N LYS A 177 9.46 1.11 20.59
CA LYS A 177 10.21 1.38 21.83
C LYS A 177 9.41 1.03 23.07
N SER A 178 8.08 1.25 23.07
CA SER A 178 7.23 0.91 24.21
C SER A 178 6.99 -0.59 24.36
N CYS A 179 7.07 -1.36 23.26
CA CYS A 179 6.84 -2.81 23.23
C CYS A 179 5.50 -3.23 23.87
N ASN A 180 4.50 -2.34 23.89
CA ASN A 180 3.22 -2.63 24.48
C ASN A 180 2.41 -3.55 23.54
N PRO A 181 2.07 -4.79 23.96
CA PRO A 181 1.30 -5.70 23.12
C PRO A 181 -0.05 -5.12 22.71
N ASP A 182 -0.68 -4.25 23.50
CA ASP A 182 -1.98 -3.65 23.18
C ASP A 182 -1.92 -2.64 22.02
N ASP A 183 -0.73 -2.19 21.66
CA ASP A 183 -0.52 -1.22 20.57
C ASP A 183 -0.35 -1.88 19.19
N PHE A 184 -0.42 -3.22 19.09
CA PHE A 184 -0.22 -3.92 17.82
C PHE A 184 -1.20 -3.45 16.72
N VAL A 185 -2.47 -3.22 17.07
CA VAL A 185 -3.49 -2.71 16.13
C VAL A 185 -3.13 -1.32 15.63
N LYS A 186 -2.58 -0.47 16.50
CA LYS A 186 -2.17 0.88 16.12
C LYS A 186 -1.04 0.82 15.10
N VAL A 187 -0.10 -0.12 15.28
CA VAL A 187 0.98 -0.34 14.33
C VAL A 187 0.43 -0.76 12.97
N ILE A 188 -0.48 -1.73 12.92
CA ILE A 188 -1.11 -2.19 11.66
C ILE A 188 -1.82 -1.02 10.96
N ILE A 189 -2.68 -0.30 11.68
CA ILE A 189 -3.41 0.87 11.14
C ILE A 189 -2.44 1.92 10.62
N CYS A 190 -1.35 2.18 11.33
CA CYS A 190 -0.39 3.19 10.90
C CYS A 190 0.38 2.72 9.66
N MET A 191 0.83 1.46 9.60
CA MET A 191 1.46 0.89 8.41
C MET A 191 0.52 0.88 7.20
N ASP A 192 -0.75 0.53 7.40
CA ASP A 192 -1.81 0.62 6.39
C ASP A 192 -2.05 2.06 5.94
N SER A 193 -1.95 3.03 6.85
CA SER A 193 -2.04 4.45 6.50
C SER A 193 -0.83 4.93 5.69
N THR A 194 0.39 4.49 6.03
CA THR A 194 1.59 4.82 5.25
C THR A 194 1.51 4.24 3.84
N LEU A 195 0.97 3.02 3.69
CA LEU A 195 0.71 2.39 2.39
C LEU A 195 -0.22 3.25 1.52
N LEU A 196 -1.30 3.76 2.10
CA LEU A 196 -2.26 4.60 1.39
C LEU A 196 -1.70 5.99 1.06
N VAL A 197 -0.95 6.61 1.97
CA VAL A 197 -0.35 7.93 1.70
C VAL A 197 0.59 7.85 0.51
N VAL A 198 1.42 6.82 0.43
CA VAL A 198 2.42 6.70 -0.64
C VAL A 198 1.78 6.41 -2.00
N VAL A 199 0.62 5.74 -2.04
CA VAL A 199 0.04 5.23 -3.30
C VAL A 199 -1.24 5.97 -3.71
N SER A 200 -2.13 6.27 -2.77
CA SER A 200 -3.40 6.95 -3.03
C SER A 200 -3.27 8.48 -3.08
N GLU A 201 -2.43 9.13 -2.26
CA GLU A 201 -2.33 10.61 -2.29
C GLU A 201 -1.83 11.18 -3.63
N PRO A 202 -0.80 10.62 -4.29
CA PRO A 202 -0.40 11.12 -5.60
C PRO A 202 -1.54 11.05 -6.62
N VAL A 203 -2.38 10.02 -6.53
CA VAL A 203 -3.56 9.85 -7.40
C VAL A 203 -4.63 10.89 -7.07
N PHE A 204 -4.94 11.13 -5.79
CA PHE A 204 -5.89 12.18 -5.41
C PHE A 204 -5.43 13.58 -5.82
N ILE A 205 -4.14 13.89 -5.65
CA ILE A 205 -3.57 15.19 -6.06
C ILE A 205 -3.63 15.34 -7.58
N LEU A 206 -3.23 14.32 -8.35
CA LEU A 206 -3.33 14.34 -9.81
C LEU A 206 -4.78 14.49 -10.28
N LEU A 207 -5.72 13.76 -9.67
CA LEU A 207 -7.14 13.84 -9.99
C LEU A 207 -7.71 15.24 -9.70
N ALA A 208 -7.35 15.83 -8.55
CA ALA A 208 -7.74 17.20 -8.22
C ALA A 208 -7.17 18.23 -9.22
N CYS A 209 -5.93 18.03 -9.66
CA CYS A 209 -5.31 18.85 -10.69
C CYS A 209 -6.01 18.71 -12.06
N ILE A 210 -6.33 17.48 -12.50
CA ILE A 210 -7.02 17.22 -13.76
C ILE A 210 -8.44 17.78 -13.74
N ALA A 211 -9.19 17.57 -12.64
CA ALA A 211 -10.54 18.11 -12.48
C ALA A 211 -10.55 19.64 -12.54
N ARG A 212 -9.57 20.30 -11.89
CA ARG A 212 -9.39 21.75 -11.99
C ARG A 212 -9.06 22.21 -13.42
N ALA A 213 -8.18 21.50 -14.12
CA ALA A 213 -7.84 21.82 -15.49
C ALA A 213 -9.05 21.67 -16.44
N ALA A 214 -9.82 20.59 -16.31
CA ALA A 214 -11.02 20.35 -17.10
C ALA A 214 -12.09 21.43 -16.86
N CYS A 215 -12.32 21.81 -15.61
CA CYS A 215 -13.25 22.87 -15.25
C CYS A 215 -12.81 24.24 -15.82
N ALA A 216 -11.50 24.54 -15.79
CA ALA A 216 -10.95 25.74 -16.37
C ALA A 216 -11.09 25.80 -17.91
N HIS A 217 -11.00 24.65 -18.60
CA HIS A 217 -11.24 24.57 -20.04
C HIS A 217 -12.71 24.80 -20.40
N HIS A 218 -13.64 24.25 -19.61
CA HIS A 218 -15.08 24.46 -19.83
C HIS A 218 -15.48 25.93 -19.65
N CYS A 219 -15.00 26.59 -18.58
CA CYS A 219 -15.26 28.03 -18.38
C CYS A 219 -14.70 28.92 -19.50
N ARG A 220 -13.56 28.55 -20.12
CA ARG A 220 -13.00 29.31 -21.25
C ARG A 220 -13.83 29.14 -22.53
N ALA A 221 -14.41 27.96 -22.75
CA ALA A 221 -15.25 27.70 -23.91
C ALA A 221 -16.55 28.53 -23.85
N GLU A 222 -17.20 28.60 -22.69
CA GLU A 222 -18.39 29.43 -22.49
C GLU A 222 -18.09 30.93 -22.68
N GLN A 223 -16.92 31.40 -22.22
CA GLN A 223 -16.53 32.80 -22.42
C GLN A 223 -16.29 33.16 -23.90
N GLN A 224 -15.81 32.23 -24.72
CA GLN A 224 -15.64 32.48 -26.17
C GLN A 224 -16.99 32.51 -26.92
N GLU A 225 -18.00 31.81 -26.43
CA GLU A 225 -19.33 31.80 -27.05
C GLU A 225 -20.06 33.13 -26.80
N VAL A 226 -19.94 33.70 -25.61
CA VAL A 226 -20.54 35.01 -25.25
C VAL A 226 -19.91 36.19 -26.02
N VAL A 227 -18.64 36.10 -26.42
CA VAL A 227 -17.96 37.17 -27.19
C VAL A 227 -18.34 37.16 -28.68
N ASN A 228 -18.86 36.04 -29.19
CA ASN A 228 -19.22 35.89 -30.61
C ASN A 228 -20.71 36.14 -30.89
N VAL A 229 -21.48 36.55 -29.88
CA VAL A 229 -22.90 36.96 -29.96
C VAL A 229 -22.99 38.47 -29.81
#